data_AF-A0A7R9R1I6-F1
#
_entry.id   AF-A0A7R9R1I6-F1
#
_cell.length_a   1.000
_cell.length_b   1.000
_cell.length_c   1.000
_cell.angle_alpha   90.00
_cell.angle_beta   90.00
_cell.angle_gamma   90.00
#
_symmetry.space_group_name_H-M   'P 1'
#
loop_
_entity.id
_entity.type
_entity.pdbx_description
1 polymer ?
#
loop_
_entity_poly.entity_id
_entity_poly.type
_entity_poly.pdbx_seq_one_letter_code
_entity_poly.pdbx_strand_id
1 'polypeptide(L)'
;MKRGNFSYHRCDYVNRLSDQGCFDQIFYPTPSFTPLLNEDLSNKTSEDSDPIQLRPQRVHLKIRPNLPYSVHIQFKQALDYPVDLYYLMDLSKSMEDDKEKLAQLGNQLAVNMRTITSNFRLGFGSFVDKVVMPYVSTVREKLDEPCTGCAAPYGFRNHMKLDTDAND
;
A
#
# COMPACT_ATOMS: atom_id res chain seq x y z
N MET A 1 -43.11 14.02 32.96
CA MET A 1 -43.46 13.13 31.83
C MET A 1 -44.95 12.79 31.90
N LYS A 2 -45.80 13.42 31.08
CA LYS A 2 -47.22 13.04 31.01
C LYS A 2 -47.32 11.68 30.33
N ARG A 3 -47.88 10.68 31.02
CA ARG A 3 -48.19 9.35 30.44
C ARG A 3 -49.26 9.55 29.38
N GLY A 4 -48.86 9.62 28.10
CA GLY A 4 -49.80 9.45 26.99
C GLY A 4 -50.46 8.07 27.10
N ASN A 5 -51.77 8.00 26.87
CA ASN A 5 -52.63 6.83 27.05
C ASN A 5 -52.37 5.74 25.98
N PHE A 6 -51.14 5.23 25.92
CA PHE A 6 -50.75 4.12 25.04
C PHE A 6 -50.71 2.84 25.88
N SER A 7 -51.63 1.92 25.59
CA SER A 7 -51.87 0.71 26.40
C SER A 7 -50.86 -0.42 26.14
N TYR A 8 -50.09 -0.35 25.06
CA TYR A 8 -49.16 -1.39 24.63
C TYR A 8 -47.69 -1.03 24.94
N HIS A 9 -46.76 -1.98 24.73
CA HIS A 9 -45.33 -1.75 24.89
C HIS A 9 -44.81 -0.75 23.84
N ARG A 10 -44.00 0.22 24.27
CA ARG A 10 -43.49 1.30 23.41
C ARG A 10 -42.26 0.91 22.57
N CYS A 11 -41.65 -0.24 22.82
CA CYS A 11 -40.49 -0.75 22.10
C CYS A 11 -40.83 -2.13 21.52
N ASP A 12 -41.14 -2.16 20.24
CA ASP A 12 -41.44 -3.37 19.47
C ASP A 12 -41.04 -3.15 17.99
N TYR A 13 -41.21 -4.15 17.14
CA TYR A 13 -41.04 -4.03 15.70
C TYR A 13 -41.99 -2.97 15.10
N VAL A 14 -41.53 -2.27 14.06
CA VAL A 14 -42.26 -1.15 13.44
C VAL A 14 -43.65 -1.58 12.97
N ASN A 15 -43.78 -2.77 12.37
CA ASN A 15 -45.06 -3.32 11.94
C ASN A 15 -46.05 -3.48 13.10
N ARG A 16 -45.61 -4.03 14.24
CA ARG A 16 -46.48 -4.24 15.41
C ARG A 16 -46.92 -2.94 16.07
N LEU A 17 -46.04 -1.93 16.10
CA LEU A 17 -46.39 -0.61 16.63
C LEU A 17 -47.43 0.09 15.74
N SER A 18 -47.32 -0.05 14.42
CA SER A 18 -48.33 0.44 13.47
C SER A 18 -49.67 -0.25 13.66
N ASP A 19 -49.71 -1.57 13.83
CA ASP A 19 -50.94 -2.34 14.09
C ASP A 19 -51.63 -1.92 15.41
N GLN A 20 -50.85 -1.43 16.38
CA GLN A 20 -51.32 -0.93 17.67
C GLN A 20 -51.77 0.55 17.63
N GLY A 21 -51.83 1.15 16.44
CA GLY A 21 -52.30 2.52 16.23
C GLY A 21 -51.25 3.61 16.48
N CYS A 22 -49.96 3.26 16.54
CA CYS A 22 -48.86 4.21 16.64
C CYS A 22 -48.28 4.47 15.23
N PHE A 23 -48.64 5.60 14.61
CA PHE A 23 -48.21 5.92 13.24
C PHE A 23 -47.07 6.95 13.20
N ASP A 24 -47.31 8.16 13.70
CA ASP A 24 -46.37 9.29 13.53
C ASP A 24 -45.40 9.50 14.70
N GLN A 25 -45.51 8.68 15.75
CA GLN A 25 -44.72 8.81 16.99
C GLN A 25 -43.62 7.73 17.12
N ILE A 26 -43.34 6.98 16.04
CA ILE A 26 -42.30 5.97 16.03
C ILE A 26 -40.93 6.63 15.78
N PHE A 27 -40.08 6.62 16.79
CA PHE A 27 -38.67 7.00 16.64
C PHE A 27 -37.86 5.81 16.11
N TYR A 28 -37.53 5.83 14.82
CA TYR A 28 -36.73 4.78 14.18
C TYR A 28 -35.43 5.39 13.60
N PRO A 29 -34.29 5.32 14.33
CA PRO A 29 -33.03 5.91 13.87
C PRO A 29 -32.49 5.13 12.68
N THR A 30 -32.47 5.77 11.51
CA THR A 30 -31.87 5.23 10.29
C THR A 30 -30.38 5.58 10.21
N PRO A 31 -29.57 4.74 9.56
CA PRO A 31 -28.17 5.08 9.32
C PRO A 31 -28.06 6.25 8.35
N SER A 32 -27.10 7.14 8.56
CA SER A 32 -26.86 8.31 7.70
C SER A 32 -25.43 8.33 7.18
N PHE A 33 -25.28 8.59 5.88
CA PHE A 33 -24.00 8.70 5.20
C PHE A 33 -23.84 10.11 4.64
N THR A 34 -22.71 10.74 4.93
CA THR A 34 -22.38 12.07 4.43
C THR A 34 -20.94 12.08 3.90
N PRO A 35 -20.71 12.29 2.60
CA PRO A 35 -19.37 12.46 2.06
C PRO A 35 -18.80 13.82 2.53
N LEU A 36 -17.64 13.79 3.20
CA LEU A 36 -16.92 14.97 3.68
C LEU A 36 -15.85 15.43 2.68
N LEU A 37 -15.33 14.53 1.85
CA LEU A 37 -14.43 14.81 0.74
C LEU A 37 -14.74 13.77 -0.35
N ASN A 38 -15.15 14.24 -1.52
CA ASN A 38 -15.57 13.41 -2.64
C ASN A 38 -15.21 14.09 -3.96
N GLU A 39 -13.91 14.28 -4.16
CA GLU A 39 -13.35 14.77 -5.41
C GLU A 39 -13.47 13.70 -6.50
N ASP A 40 -13.62 14.16 -7.74
CA ASP A 40 -13.78 13.29 -8.89
C ASP A 40 -12.48 12.54 -9.22
N LEU A 41 -12.64 11.33 -9.77
CA LEU A 41 -11.51 10.52 -10.19
C LEU A 41 -10.78 11.23 -11.34
N SER A 42 -9.50 11.50 -11.14
CA SER A 42 -8.68 12.28 -12.05
C SER A 42 -7.47 11.49 -12.54
N ASN A 43 -6.98 11.86 -13.72
CA ASN A 43 -5.66 11.43 -14.18
C ASN A 43 -4.63 12.50 -13.82
N LYS A 44 -3.35 12.13 -13.87
CA LYS A 44 -2.25 13.06 -13.67
C LYS A 44 -2.29 14.13 -14.77
N THR A 45 -2.47 15.39 -14.41
CA THR A 45 -2.51 16.54 -15.34
C THR A 45 -1.20 17.33 -15.36
N SER A 46 -0.38 17.20 -14.32
CA SER A 46 0.92 17.87 -14.15
C SER A 46 1.87 17.00 -13.32
N GLU A 47 3.19 17.26 -13.39
CA GLU A 47 4.19 16.48 -12.64
C GLU A 47 3.97 16.50 -11.13
N ASP A 48 3.49 17.62 -10.57
CA ASP A 48 3.28 17.85 -9.13
C ASP A 48 1.90 17.46 -8.60
N SER A 49 0.98 17.01 -9.46
CA SER A 49 -0.40 16.68 -9.04
C SER A 49 -0.59 15.16 -8.97
N ASP A 50 -0.82 14.65 -7.77
CA ASP A 50 -1.18 13.23 -7.60
C ASP A 50 -2.58 12.95 -8.17
N PRO A 51 -2.75 11.87 -8.96
CA PRO A 51 -4.05 11.51 -9.50
C PRO A 51 -4.99 10.97 -8.42
N ILE A 52 -6.26 11.36 -8.48
CA ILE A 52 -7.30 10.90 -7.56
C ILE A 52 -7.83 9.55 -8.08
N GLN A 53 -7.38 8.46 -7.47
CA GLN A 53 -7.73 7.09 -7.89
C GLN A 53 -8.89 6.48 -7.11
N LEU A 54 -9.27 7.07 -5.97
CA LEU A 54 -10.33 6.58 -5.10
C LEU A 54 -11.30 7.71 -4.76
N ARG A 55 -12.60 7.40 -4.76
CA ARG A 55 -13.62 8.27 -4.18
C ARG A 55 -14.75 7.47 -3.51
N PRO A 56 -15.39 8.00 -2.46
CA PRO A 56 -15.07 9.24 -1.74
C PRO A 56 -13.79 9.12 -0.89
N GLN A 57 -13.06 10.22 -0.68
CA GLN A 57 -11.81 10.23 0.09
C GLN A 57 -12.06 10.36 1.60
N ARG A 58 -13.19 10.96 2.00
CA ARG A 58 -13.58 11.08 3.40
C ARG A 58 -15.08 11.01 3.56
N VAL A 59 -15.54 10.21 4.52
CA VAL A 59 -16.97 10.01 4.80
C VAL A 59 -17.24 10.09 6.29
N HIS A 60 -18.43 10.56 6.65
CA HIS A 60 -18.99 10.44 7.98
C HIS A 60 -20.21 9.52 7.91
N LEU A 61 -20.14 8.41 8.65
CA LEU A 61 -21.16 7.37 8.67
C LEU A 61 -21.69 7.22 10.11
N LYS A 62 -22.96 7.53 10.29
CA LYS A 62 -23.70 7.23 11.53
C LYS A 62 -24.47 5.95 11.31
N ILE A 63 -24.10 4.88 12.02
CA ILE A 63 -24.69 3.55 11.86
C ILE A 63 -25.37 3.11 13.16
N ARG A 64 -26.46 2.35 13.03
CA ARG A 64 -27.14 1.71 14.16
C ARG A 64 -26.40 0.40 14.50
N PRO A 65 -26.22 0.06 15.80
CA PRO A 65 -25.68 -1.23 16.18
C PRO A 65 -26.45 -2.38 15.51
N ASN A 66 -25.72 -3.36 14.98
CA ASN A 66 -26.26 -4.56 14.33
C ASN A 66 -27.07 -4.32 13.05
N LEU A 67 -27.00 -3.11 12.46
CA LEU A 67 -27.56 -2.84 11.13
C LEU A 67 -26.42 -2.62 10.13
N PRO A 68 -26.19 -3.52 9.16
CA PRO A 68 -25.13 -3.34 8.18
C PRO A 68 -25.42 -2.14 7.26
N TYR A 69 -24.36 -1.46 6.82
CA TYR A 69 -24.42 -0.37 5.85
C TYR A 69 -23.33 -0.54 4.80
N SER A 70 -23.72 -0.56 3.52
CA SER A 70 -22.78 -0.73 2.40
C SER A 70 -22.33 0.63 1.88
N VAL A 71 -21.02 0.91 1.99
CA VAL A 71 -20.39 2.09 1.40
C VAL A 71 -19.89 1.72 0.01
N HIS A 72 -20.27 2.52 -1.00
CA HIS A 72 -19.81 2.35 -2.36
C HIS A 72 -18.53 3.15 -2.57
N ILE A 73 -17.44 2.47 -2.92
CA ILE A 73 -16.15 3.06 -3.24
C ILE A 73 -15.88 2.83 -4.72
N GLN A 74 -15.44 3.88 -5.41
CA GLN A 74 -15.08 3.80 -6.82
C GLN A 74 -13.58 3.94 -6.95
N PHE A 75 -12.99 3.06 -7.77
CA PHE A 75 -11.57 3.03 -8.07
C PHE A 75 -11.35 3.22 -9.58
N LYS A 76 -10.32 3.97 -9.93
CA LYS A 76 -9.81 4.09 -11.30
C LYS A 76 -8.29 4.10 -11.25
N GLN A 77 -7.68 3.21 -12.02
CA GLN A 77 -6.23 3.18 -12.18
C GLN A 77 -5.77 4.44 -12.92
N ALA A 78 -4.80 5.16 -12.36
CA ALA A 78 -4.18 6.30 -13.01
C ALA A 78 -3.22 5.84 -14.13
N LEU A 79 -3.17 6.61 -15.20
CA LEU A 79 -2.12 6.50 -16.21
C LEU A 79 -0.86 7.20 -15.70
N ASP A 80 0.30 6.67 -16.05
CA ASP A 80 1.60 7.25 -15.73
C ASP A 80 1.84 7.50 -14.22
N TYR A 81 1.62 6.44 -13.43
CA TYR A 81 1.82 6.49 -11.98
C TYR A 81 3.28 6.20 -11.62
N PRO A 82 3.89 6.96 -10.69
CA PRO A 82 5.30 6.81 -10.34
C PRO A 82 5.62 5.41 -9.80
N VAL A 83 6.79 4.91 -10.16
CA VAL A 83 7.29 3.59 -9.75
C VAL A 83 8.69 3.71 -9.17
N ASP A 84 8.84 3.30 -7.92
CA ASP A 84 10.12 3.12 -7.25
C ASP A 84 10.48 1.62 -7.24
N LEU A 85 11.60 1.24 -7.86
CA LEU A 85 12.11 -0.13 -7.89
C LEU A 85 13.45 -0.21 -7.15
N TYR A 86 13.49 -0.94 -6.03
CA TYR A 86 14.72 -1.19 -5.31
C TYR A 86 15.20 -2.62 -5.57
N TYR A 87 16.29 -2.76 -6.32
CA TYR A 87 16.86 -4.05 -6.67
C TYR A 87 17.80 -4.53 -5.56
N LEU A 88 17.43 -5.62 -4.90
CA LEU A 88 18.21 -6.22 -3.82
C LEU A 88 18.83 -7.53 -4.31
N MET A 89 20.16 -7.53 -4.47
CA MET A 89 20.90 -8.64 -5.06
C MET A 89 21.68 -9.46 -4.03
N ASP A 90 21.64 -10.79 -4.17
CA ASP A 90 22.61 -11.66 -3.50
C ASP A 90 23.96 -11.58 -4.24
N LEU A 91 25.02 -11.20 -3.51
CA LEU A 91 26.40 -11.16 -4.02
C LEU A 91 27.28 -12.26 -3.42
N SER A 92 26.67 -13.37 -3.01
CA SER A 92 27.35 -14.62 -2.67
C SER A 92 28.09 -15.22 -3.87
N LYS A 93 29.03 -16.15 -3.61
CA LYS A 93 29.85 -16.75 -4.67
C LYS A 93 29.04 -17.48 -5.74
N SER A 94 27.85 -17.98 -5.42
CA SER A 94 26.97 -18.63 -6.40
C SER A 94 26.36 -17.67 -7.43
N MET A 95 26.39 -16.36 -7.17
CA MET A 95 25.83 -15.33 -8.04
C MET A 95 26.89 -14.64 -8.92
N GLU A 96 28.09 -15.22 -9.00
CA GLU A 96 29.24 -14.64 -9.70
C GLU A 96 28.97 -14.43 -11.21
N ASP A 97 28.37 -15.40 -11.88
CA ASP A 97 28.05 -15.30 -13.31
C ASP A 97 26.82 -14.43 -13.59
N ASP A 98 25.93 -14.29 -12.61
CA ASP A 98 24.72 -13.47 -12.73
C ASP A 98 24.98 -11.98 -12.50
N LYS A 99 26.04 -11.63 -11.77
CA LYS A 99 26.45 -10.22 -11.55
C LYS A 99 26.60 -9.45 -12.86
N GLU A 100 27.27 -10.04 -13.86
CA GLU A 100 27.49 -9.37 -15.15
C GLU A 100 26.20 -9.20 -15.94
N LYS A 101 25.34 -10.23 -15.94
CA LYS A 101 24.02 -10.18 -16.61
C LYS A 101 23.11 -9.16 -15.95
N LEU A 102 23.13 -9.07 -14.62
CA LEU A 102 22.26 -8.17 -13.86
C LEU A 102 22.67 -6.71 -13.99
N ALA A 103 23.97 -6.42 -14.12
CA ALA A 103 24.43 -5.08 -14.47
C ALA A 103 23.86 -4.61 -15.83
N GLN A 104 23.86 -5.49 -16.84
CA GLN A 104 23.27 -5.18 -18.14
C GLN A 104 21.74 -5.04 -18.08
N LEU A 105 21.08 -5.91 -17.29
CA LEU A 105 19.63 -5.89 -17.12
C LEU A 105 19.15 -4.61 -16.43
N GLY A 106 19.91 -4.06 -15.47
CA GLY A 106 19.54 -2.83 -14.77
C GLY A 106 19.33 -1.65 -15.73
N ASN A 107 20.24 -1.48 -16.69
CA ASN A 107 20.12 -0.43 -17.71
C ASN A 107 18.92 -0.68 -18.65
N GLN A 108 18.77 -1.91 -19.15
CA GLN A 108 17.64 -2.26 -20.01
C GLN A 108 16.30 -2.08 -19.30
N LEU A 109 16.21 -2.45 -18.02
CA LEU A 109 15.04 -2.26 -17.20
C LEU A 109 14.69 -0.79 -17.05
N ALA A 110 15.67 0.07 -16.73
CA ALA A 110 15.44 1.50 -16.60
C ALA A 110 14.94 2.14 -17.91
N VAL A 111 15.50 1.76 -19.06
CA VAL A 111 15.06 2.24 -20.37
C VAL A 111 13.63 1.78 -20.67
N ASN A 112 13.32 0.51 -20.44
CA ASN A 112 11.98 -0.04 -20.69
C ASN A 112 10.93 0.57 -19.75
N MET A 113 11.27 0.78 -18.48
CA MET A 113 10.37 1.36 -17.49
C MET A 113 10.05 2.82 -17.76
N ARG A 114 10.99 3.60 -18.30
CA ARG A 114 10.74 4.98 -18.77
C ARG A 114 9.73 5.06 -19.91
N THR A 115 9.52 3.96 -20.65
CA THR A 115 8.47 3.89 -21.69
C THR A 115 7.08 3.65 -21.08
N ILE A 116 7.01 3.11 -19.86
CA ILE A 116 5.76 2.77 -19.17
C ILE A 116 5.32 3.93 -18.25
N THR A 117 6.28 4.53 -17.52
CA THR A 117 6.04 5.70 -16.67
C THR A 117 7.15 6.75 -16.81
N SER A 118 6.76 8.01 -16.80
CA SER A 118 7.63 9.18 -16.78
C SER A 118 8.41 9.31 -15.47
N ASN A 119 7.89 8.80 -14.36
CA ASN A 119 8.51 8.90 -13.05
C ASN A 119 8.92 7.50 -12.54
N PHE A 120 10.08 7.04 -13.02
CA PHE A 120 10.70 5.80 -12.59
C PHE A 120 11.97 6.09 -11.80
N ARG A 121 12.09 5.47 -10.61
CA ARG A 121 13.30 5.55 -9.79
C ARG A 121 13.85 4.15 -9.54
N LEU A 122 15.16 4.00 -9.72
CA LEU A 122 15.88 2.75 -9.49
C LEU A 122 16.80 2.91 -8.28
N GLY A 123 16.87 1.88 -7.44
CA GLY A 123 17.84 1.77 -6.36
C GLY A 123 18.50 0.40 -6.39
N PHE A 124 19.68 0.29 -5.78
CA PHE A 124 20.44 -0.96 -5.74
C PHE A 124 21.03 -1.20 -4.36
N GLY A 125 20.83 -2.42 -3.87
CA GLY A 125 21.45 -2.92 -2.65
C GLY A 125 21.88 -4.35 -2.83
N SER A 126 22.76 -4.82 -1.95
CA SER A 126 23.15 -6.21 -1.92
C SER A 126 23.28 -6.76 -0.52
N PHE A 127 23.27 -8.08 -0.43
CA PHE A 127 23.50 -8.82 0.79
C PHE A 127 24.35 -10.07 0.50
N VAL A 128 24.97 -10.60 1.57
CA VAL A 128 25.61 -11.92 1.54
C VAL A 128 25.08 -12.74 2.70
N ASP A 129 25.58 -12.50 3.92
CA ASP A 129 25.09 -13.17 5.13
C ASP A 129 25.56 -12.42 6.40
N LYS A 130 25.08 -12.85 7.57
CA LYS A 130 25.52 -12.33 8.87
C LYS A 130 26.98 -12.72 9.12
N VAL A 131 27.78 -11.73 9.54
CA VAL A 131 29.22 -11.91 9.80
C VAL A 131 29.47 -12.56 11.19
N VAL A 132 28.85 -13.71 11.43
CA VAL A 132 28.98 -14.51 12.66
C VAL A 132 28.98 -16.00 12.34
N MET A 133 29.58 -16.82 13.20
CA MET A 133 29.43 -18.27 13.09
C MET A 133 27.96 -18.69 13.31
N PRO A 134 27.47 -19.75 12.62
CA PRO A 134 28.17 -20.64 11.68
C PRO A 134 28.06 -20.21 10.21
N TYR A 135 27.51 -19.03 9.92
CA TYR A 135 27.19 -18.57 8.56
C TYR A 135 28.43 -18.18 7.75
N VAL A 136 29.42 -17.59 8.42
CA VAL A 136 30.74 -17.28 7.83
C VAL A 136 31.86 -17.82 8.70
N SER A 137 33.01 -18.13 8.09
CA SER A 137 34.22 -18.47 8.82
C SER A 137 34.79 -17.22 9.50
N THR A 138 35.03 -17.30 10.82
CA THR A 138 35.63 -16.22 11.61
C THR A 138 37.16 -16.27 11.65
N VAL A 139 37.78 -17.16 10.87
CA VAL A 139 39.24 -17.18 10.68
C VAL A 139 39.64 -15.91 9.95
N ARG A 140 40.64 -15.17 10.45
CA ARG A 140 41.07 -13.85 9.93
C ARG A 140 41.22 -13.83 8.40
N GLU A 141 41.97 -14.79 7.85
CA GLU A 141 42.19 -14.90 6.39
C GLU A 141 40.88 -15.07 5.61
N LYS A 142 39.89 -15.77 6.16
CA LYS A 142 38.59 -16.01 5.54
C LYS A 142 37.58 -14.87 5.74
N LEU A 143 37.82 -14.00 6.72
CA LEU A 143 37.05 -12.76 6.89
C LEU A 143 37.50 -11.71 5.88
N ASP A 144 38.80 -11.66 5.58
CA ASP A 144 39.33 -10.74 4.56
C ASP A 144 38.98 -11.23 3.15
N GLU A 145 39.17 -12.53 2.87
CA GLU A 145 38.90 -13.13 1.57
C GLU A 145 38.28 -14.55 1.73
N PRO A 146 36.94 -14.69 1.73
CA PRO A 146 36.29 -15.99 1.95
C PRO A 146 36.55 -16.98 0.81
N CYS A 147 36.70 -16.45 -0.42
CA CYS A 147 37.03 -17.16 -1.65
C CYS A 147 37.93 -16.30 -2.54
N THR A 148 38.69 -16.92 -3.44
CA THR A 148 39.60 -16.22 -4.35
C THR A 148 38.85 -15.15 -5.16
N GLY A 149 39.28 -13.89 -5.04
CA GLY A 149 38.69 -12.72 -5.69
C GLY A 149 37.40 -12.21 -5.03
N CYS A 150 37.00 -12.73 -3.87
CA CYS A 150 35.78 -12.34 -3.18
C CYS A 150 36.02 -11.23 -2.16
N ALA A 151 35.09 -10.30 -2.06
CA ALA A 151 35.10 -9.30 -1.00
C ALA A 151 34.74 -9.92 0.37
N ALA A 152 35.15 -9.26 1.45
CA ALA A 152 34.77 -9.61 2.80
C ALA A 152 33.24 -9.71 2.95
N PRO A 153 32.72 -10.70 3.70
CA PRO A 153 31.28 -10.89 3.85
C PRO A 153 30.64 -9.73 4.63
N TYR A 154 29.41 -9.39 4.26
CA TYR A 154 28.62 -8.36 4.94
C TYR A 154 27.14 -8.75 4.93
N GLY A 155 26.40 -8.22 5.90
CA GLY A 155 24.96 -8.49 6.01
C GLY A 155 24.17 -7.80 4.90
N PHE A 156 24.18 -6.47 4.87
CA PHE A 156 23.49 -5.69 3.85
C PHE A 156 24.28 -4.42 3.55
N ARG A 157 24.27 -4.01 2.29
CA ARG A 157 24.83 -2.73 1.84
C ARG A 157 23.88 -2.07 0.85
N ASN A 158 23.50 -0.84 1.17
CA ASN A 158 22.85 0.04 0.20
C ASN A 158 23.94 0.69 -0.67
N HIS A 159 23.97 0.36 -1.95
CA HIS A 159 24.95 0.91 -2.88
C HIS A 159 24.44 2.17 -3.56
N MET A 160 23.18 2.14 -4.01
CA MET A 160 22.53 3.23 -4.73
C MET A 160 21.14 3.48 -4.13
N LYS A 161 20.89 4.72 -3.71
CA LYS A 161 19.56 5.15 -3.28
C LYS A 161 18.63 5.21 -4.50
N LEU A 162 17.32 5.30 -4.25
CA LEU A 162 16.34 5.49 -5.33
C LEU A 162 16.61 6.81 -6.07
N ASP A 163 17.01 6.71 -7.32
CA ASP A 163 17.34 7.83 -8.19
C ASP A 163 16.69 7.66 -9.58
N THR A 164 16.46 8.77 -10.28
CA THR A 164 15.93 8.80 -11.66
C THR A 164 17.01 8.47 -12.69
N ASP A 165 18.28 8.67 -12.32
CA ASP A 165 19.44 8.41 -13.18
C ASP A 165 19.99 7.01 -12.95
N ALA A 166 19.47 6.04 -13.71
CA ALA A 166 19.94 4.65 -13.69
C ALA A 166 21.30 4.42 -14.38
N ASN A 167 22.11 5.47 -14.57
CA ASN A 167 23.37 5.43 -15.34
C ASN A 167 24.63 5.63 -14.50
N ASP A 168 24.51 5.79 -13.17
CA ASP A 168 25.65 5.91 -12.24
C ASP A 168 26.00 4.58 -11.54
#